data_AF-A0A8J6V463-F1
#
_entry.id   AF-A0A8J6V463-F1
#
_cell.length_a   1.000
_cell.length_b   1.000
_cell.length_c   1.000
_cell.angle_alpha   90.00
_cell.angle_beta   90.00
_cell.angle_gamma   90.00
#
_symmetry.space_group_name_H-M   'P 1'
#
loop_
_entity.id
_entity.type
_entity.pdbx_description
1 polymer ?
#
loop_
_entity_poly.entity_id
_entity_poly.type
_entity_poly.pdbx_seq_one_letter_code
_entity_poly.pdbx_strand_id
1 'polypeptide(L)'
;MRAFLTSQTSSKTDQKQYKRLQKYKAALQAKGLTDNYRHLEEFKDKVFRHITSAVLEIAREDKERRAAEQEAKLTEQAIGLPVQAIPSTSGAYISFDTLSEAQTSVKTLLESRFGVQDMEDVKEQEITRIQSILASPDLAELLSRQASAETISAITQILETATTPSMYVLAAIGRYADDTSLEWLDITGDWIERLSTRKVEGGYKWANYIKTYPGLLLLYTLGLSALRASKMNFLQEVASRQVYSSEYNWERPLLDTIDPRYVFYDSVSGMIEPGFERRFAPVSDHLAPLLKSKLYPNEEEARYLDWFDFFEFLLSFKAVQQLESHPYFGSFTWRWETKRFTFKMIQDAAVQQGRYGAAISDFFGGNAGLEETAVSYDRIASQSQRDFGRANPPNYTSHLIQLAKAGKRVSSYQELVNVLQPSK
;
A
#
# COMPACT_ATOMS: atom_id res chain seq x y z
N MET A 1 -61.55 18.89 11.06
CA MET A 1 -60.62 18.96 12.22
C MET A 1 -60.29 17.52 12.65
N ARG A 2 -59.21 16.97 12.08
CA ARG A 2 -58.57 15.63 12.25
C ARG A 2 -57.71 15.48 10.98
N ALA A 3 -56.45 15.08 10.97
CA ALA A 3 -55.39 14.94 11.95
C ALA A 3 -54.09 14.88 11.12
N PHE A 4 -52.99 15.29 11.73
CA PHE A 4 -51.61 15.34 11.23
C PHE A 4 -51.21 14.23 10.24
N LEU A 5 -50.66 14.63 9.07
CA LEU A 5 -49.77 13.80 8.26
C LEU A 5 -48.34 13.99 8.79
N THR A 6 -47.79 12.91 9.32
CA THR A 6 -46.42 12.79 9.81
C THR A 6 -45.43 12.81 8.64
N SER A 7 -44.55 13.82 8.64
CA SER A 7 -43.35 13.85 7.82
C SER A 7 -42.36 12.79 8.30
N GLN A 8 -42.14 11.73 7.51
CA GLN A 8 -41.01 10.83 7.71
C GLN A 8 -39.70 11.58 7.47
N THR A 9 -38.88 11.69 8.52
CA THR A 9 -37.51 12.19 8.44
C THR A 9 -36.63 11.14 7.74
N SER A 10 -36.36 11.32 6.45
CA SER A 10 -35.34 10.56 5.72
C SER A 10 -33.99 10.71 6.41
N SER A 11 -33.20 9.64 6.53
CA SER A 11 -31.91 9.69 7.21
C SER A 11 -30.94 10.64 6.50
N LYS A 12 -29.95 11.21 7.21
CA LYS A 12 -28.90 12.05 6.59
C LYS A 12 -28.13 11.30 5.49
N THR A 13 -28.08 9.96 5.57
CA THR A 13 -27.48 9.08 4.57
C THR A 13 -28.29 9.10 3.27
N ASP A 14 -29.62 9.07 3.36
CA ASP A 14 -30.53 9.11 2.20
C ASP A 14 -30.41 10.45 1.46
N GLN A 15 -30.26 11.57 2.19
CA GLN A 15 -30.05 12.88 1.57
C GLN A 15 -28.71 12.98 0.82
N LYS A 16 -27.64 12.35 1.35
CA LYS A 16 -26.32 12.38 0.71
C LYS A 16 -26.31 11.51 -0.56
N GLN A 17 -26.94 10.33 -0.51
CA GLN A 17 -27.13 9.47 -1.69
C GLN A 17 -28.01 10.14 -2.75
N TYR A 18 -29.10 10.80 -2.33
CA TYR A 18 -29.96 11.58 -3.22
C TYR A 18 -29.18 12.70 -3.94
N LYS A 19 -28.32 13.43 -3.22
CA LYS A 19 -27.46 14.47 -3.82
C LYS A 19 -26.44 13.90 -4.82
N ARG A 20 -25.86 12.71 -4.56
CA ARG A 20 -24.95 12.04 -5.50
C ARG A 20 -25.68 11.61 -6.78
N LEU A 21 -26.87 11.02 -6.66
CA LEU A 21 -27.69 10.63 -7.80
C LEU A 21 -28.09 11.83 -8.66
N GLN A 22 -28.43 12.96 -8.04
CA GLN A 22 -28.74 14.19 -8.78
C GLN A 22 -27.53 14.73 -9.56
N LYS A 23 -26.32 14.72 -8.95
CA LYS A 23 -25.08 15.10 -9.66
C LYS A 23 -24.79 14.19 -10.84
N TYR A 24 -24.96 12.89 -10.66
CA TYR A 24 -24.73 11.91 -11.72
C TYR A 24 -25.76 12.04 -12.86
N LYS A 25 -27.04 12.24 -12.53
CA LYS A 25 -28.10 12.53 -13.51
C LYS A 25 -27.76 13.77 -14.34
N ALA A 26 -27.32 14.86 -13.70
CA ALA A 26 -26.92 16.09 -14.39
C ALA A 26 -25.70 15.87 -15.32
N ALA A 27 -24.70 15.09 -14.89
CA ALA A 27 -23.54 14.75 -15.71
C ALA A 27 -23.92 13.91 -16.96
N LEU A 28 -24.94 13.06 -16.84
CA LEU A 28 -25.47 12.29 -17.97
C LEU A 28 -26.40 13.12 -18.87
N GLN A 29 -27.17 14.07 -18.31
CA GLN A 29 -27.96 15.03 -19.10
C GLN A 29 -27.06 15.90 -19.97
N ALA A 30 -25.94 16.37 -19.42
CA ALA A 30 -24.93 17.12 -20.19
C ALA A 30 -24.34 16.32 -21.37
N LYS A 31 -24.46 14.98 -21.34
CA LYS A 31 -24.04 14.07 -22.41
C LYS A 31 -25.20 13.61 -23.33
N GLY A 32 -26.41 14.13 -23.15
CA GLY A 32 -27.61 13.76 -23.92
C GLY A 32 -28.16 12.36 -23.60
N LEU A 33 -27.74 11.74 -22.50
CA LEU A 33 -28.02 10.32 -22.21
C LEU A 33 -29.28 10.08 -21.36
N THR A 34 -29.98 11.13 -20.94
CA THR A 34 -31.08 11.02 -19.96
C THR A 34 -32.33 11.85 -20.30
N ASP A 35 -32.41 12.45 -21.48
CA ASP A 35 -33.54 13.28 -21.92
C ASP A 35 -34.89 12.54 -21.95
N ASN A 36 -34.86 11.21 -21.86
CA ASN A 36 -36.03 10.34 -21.91
C ASN A 36 -36.62 9.95 -20.55
N TYR A 37 -36.07 10.40 -19.41
CA TYR A 37 -36.53 9.97 -18.07
C TYR A 37 -37.28 11.06 -17.31
N ARG A 38 -38.60 10.87 -17.15
CA ARG A 38 -39.48 11.87 -16.49
C ARG A 38 -39.27 11.92 -14.97
N HIS A 39 -38.90 10.81 -14.33
CA HIS A 39 -38.73 10.72 -12.88
C HIS A 39 -37.40 10.04 -12.49
N LEU A 40 -36.86 10.39 -11.30
CA LEU A 40 -35.58 9.85 -10.81
C LEU A 40 -35.66 8.35 -10.51
N GLU A 41 -36.78 7.86 -9.99
CA GLU A 41 -36.98 6.42 -9.73
C GLU A 41 -36.99 5.61 -11.03
N GLU A 42 -37.56 6.14 -12.11
CA GLU A 42 -37.52 5.49 -13.43
C GLU A 42 -36.10 5.35 -13.96
N PHE A 43 -35.27 6.39 -13.76
CA PHE A 43 -33.85 6.38 -14.11
C PHE A 43 -33.08 5.34 -13.28
N LYS A 44 -33.31 5.32 -11.96
CA LYS A 44 -32.67 4.36 -11.04
C LYS A 44 -33.01 2.91 -11.40
N ASP A 45 -34.27 2.61 -11.63
CA ASP A 45 -34.74 1.27 -12.02
C ASP A 45 -34.16 0.80 -13.35
N LYS A 46 -34.00 1.71 -14.33
CA LYS A 46 -33.41 1.37 -15.63
C LYS A 46 -31.90 1.18 -15.56
N VAL A 47 -31.19 2.03 -14.82
CA VAL A 47 -29.74 1.85 -14.58
C VAL A 47 -29.48 0.55 -13.83
N PHE A 48 -30.26 0.26 -12.79
CA PHE A 48 -30.14 -0.99 -12.05
C PHE A 48 -30.38 -2.20 -12.95
N ARG A 49 -31.47 -2.20 -13.74
CA ARG A 49 -31.74 -3.26 -14.72
C ARG A 49 -30.63 -3.42 -15.74
N HIS A 50 -30.06 -2.32 -16.25
CA HIS A 50 -28.97 -2.38 -17.22
C HIS A 50 -27.70 -2.98 -16.62
N ILE A 51 -27.31 -2.56 -15.41
CA ILE A 51 -26.15 -3.13 -14.69
C ILE A 51 -26.39 -4.61 -14.41
N THR A 52 -27.56 -5.00 -13.89
CA THR A 52 -27.90 -6.41 -13.64
C THR A 52 -27.87 -7.22 -14.94
N SER A 53 -28.39 -6.69 -16.04
CA SER A 53 -28.36 -7.35 -17.35
C SER A 53 -26.92 -7.53 -17.85
N ALA A 54 -26.09 -6.49 -17.79
CA ALA A 54 -24.70 -6.55 -18.23
C ALA A 54 -23.87 -7.54 -17.38
N VAL A 55 -24.07 -7.57 -16.07
CA VAL A 55 -23.41 -8.54 -15.18
C VAL A 55 -23.84 -9.98 -15.51
N LEU A 56 -25.12 -10.21 -15.80
CA LEU A 56 -25.62 -11.52 -16.21
C LEU A 56 -25.10 -11.94 -17.59
N GLU A 57 -24.96 -11.00 -18.53
CA GLU A 57 -24.35 -11.25 -19.85
C GLU A 57 -22.87 -11.64 -19.70
N ILE A 58 -22.08 -10.90 -18.91
CA ILE A 58 -20.68 -11.24 -18.62
C ILE A 58 -20.56 -12.62 -17.98
N ALA A 59 -21.41 -12.92 -16.98
CA ALA A 59 -21.41 -14.23 -16.33
C ALA A 59 -21.80 -15.36 -17.28
N ARG A 60 -22.72 -15.11 -18.22
CA ARG A 60 -23.09 -16.06 -19.27
C ARG A 60 -21.95 -16.27 -20.25
N GLU A 61 -21.31 -15.20 -20.75
CA GLU A 61 -20.17 -15.28 -21.66
C GLU A 61 -18.99 -16.03 -21.02
N ASP A 62 -18.68 -15.80 -19.75
CA ASP A 62 -17.62 -16.53 -19.04
C ASP A 62 -17.97 -18.03 -18.90
N LYS A 63 -19.24 -18.35 -18.65
CA LYS A 63 -19.72 -19.74 -18.61
C LYS A 63 -19.62 -20.42 -19.99
N GLU A 64 -20.02 -19.73 -21.05
CA GLU A 64 -19.93 -20.22 -22.43
C GLU A 64 -18.46 -20.39 -22.86
N ARG A 65 -17.58 -19.45 -22.50
CA ARG A 65 -16.14 -19.56 -22.75
C ARG A 65 -15.53 -20.77 -22.05
N ARG A 66 -15.85 -21.00 -20.76
CA ARG A 66 -15.38 -22.19 -20.03
C ARG A 66 -15.93 -23.49 -20.61
N ALA A 67 -17.17 -23.50 -21.07
CA ALA A 67 -17.76 -24.66 -21.74
C ALA A 67 -17.05 -24.93 -23.08
N ALA A 68 -16.77 -23.90 -23.88
CA ALA A 68 -16.03 -24.01 -25.12
C ALA A 68 -14.58 -24.46 -24.89
N GLU A 69 -13.90 -23.98 -23.84
CA GLU A 69 -12.57 -24.44 -23.44
C GLU A 69 -12.58 -25.93 -23.04
N GLN A 70 -13.63 -26.40 -22.35
CA GLN A 70 -13.79 -27.82 -22.00
C GLN A 70 -14.10 -28.69 -23.22
N GLU A 71 -14.98 -28.23 -24.11
CA GLU A 71 -15.33 -28.92 -25.35
C GLU A 71 -14.13 -29.00 -26.31
N ALA A 72 -13.33 -27.92 -26.40
CA ALA A 72 -12.06 -27.92 -27.13
C ALA A 72 -11.09 -28.97 -26.57
N LYS A 73 -10.92 -29.03 -25.23
CA LYS A 73 -10.10 -30.07 -24.56
C LYS A 73 -10.58 -31.50 -24.86
N LEU A 74 -11.89 -31.74 -24.82
CA LEU A 74 -12.47 -33.05 -25.14
C LEU A 74 -12.30 -33.42 -26.61
N THR A 75 -12.45 -32.45 -27.51
CA THR A 75 -12.29 -32.62 -28.95
C THR A 75 -10.83 -32.88 -29.31
N GLU A 76 -9.88 -32.16 -28.71
CA GLU A 76 -8.43 -32.42 -28.83
C GLU A 76 -8.06 -33.83 -28.38
N GLN A 77 -8.65 -34.33 -27.28
CA GLN A 77 -8.48 -35.70 -26.81
C GLN A 77 -9.09 -36.75 -27.76
N ALA A 78 -10.26 -36.46 -28.34
CA ALA A 78 -11.01 -37.39 -29.20
C ALA A 78 -10.39 -37.56 -30.60
N ILE A 79 -9.76 -36.52 -31.16
CA ILE A 79 -9.18 -36.57 -32.52
C ILE A 79 -7.86 -37.37 -32.53
N GLY A 80 -7.31 -37.74 -31.37
CA GLY A 80 -6.06 -38.49 -31.30
C GLY A 80 -4.88 -37.73 -31.93
N LEU A 81 -5.03 -36.41 -32.11
CA LEU A 81 -3.87 -35.54 -32.23
C LEU A 81 -3.03 -35.87 -31.00
N PRO A 82 -1.75 -36.24 -31.16
CA PRO A 82 -0.90 -36.33 -30.01
C PRO A 82 -1.08 -34.99 -29.33
N VAL A 83 -1.55 -35.02 -28.09
CA VAL A 83 -1.16 -34.01 -27.13
C VAL A 83 0.36 -34.10 -27.23
N GLN A 84 0.96 -33.34 -28.15
CA GLN A 84 2.13 -32.59 -27.78
C GLN A 84 1.62 -31.95 -26.52
N ALA A 85 1.93 -32.60 -25.39
CA ALA A 85 2.15 -31.87 -24.20
C ALA A 85 3.03 -30.75 -24.75
N ILE A 86 2.45 -29.54 -24.89
CA ILE A 86 3.17 -28.35 -24.49
C ILE A 86 3.84 -28.87 -23.24
N PRO A 87 5.16 -29.17 -23.28
CA PRO A 87 5.80 -29.95 -22.23
C PRO A 87 5.28 -29.30 -20.98
N SER A 88 4.41 -30.03 -20.26
CA SER A 88 3.60 -29.46 -19.20
C SER A 88 4.66 -28.97 -18.27
N THR A 89 4.96 -27.66 -18.31
CA THR A 89 6.30 -27.12 -18.04
C THR A 89 6.69 -27.77 -16.76
N SER A 90 7.59 -28.76 -16.86
CA SER A 90 7.73 -29.84 -15.89
C SER A 90 7.69 -29.20 -14.53
N GLY A 91 6.56 -29.39 -13.81
CA GLY A 91 5.99 -28.43 -12.87
C GLY A 91 7.07 -27.57 -12.26
N ALA A 92 7.25 -26.34 -12.78
CA ALA A 92 8.18 -25.41 -12.16
C ALA A 92 7.72 -25.33 -10.71
N TYR A 93 8.52 -25.89 -9.80
CA TYR A 93 8.17 -25.99 -8.40
C TYR A 93 8.14 -24.58 -7.87
N ILE A 94 6.97 -23.95 -7.91
CA ILE A 94 6.74 -22.62 -7.36
C ILE A 94 6.73 -22.81 -5.85
N SER A 95 7.84 -22.45 -5.23
CA SER A 95 7.94 -22.34 -3.77
C SER A 95 8.41 -20.94 -3.39
N PHE A 96 7.93 -20.53 -2.22
CA PHE A 96 8.20 -19.25 -1.58
C PHE A 96 8.64 -19.44 -0.13
N ASP A 97 9.10 -20.64 0.24
CA ASP A 97 9.51 -20.95 1.61
C ASP A 97 10.80 -20.22 1.99
N THR A 98 11.65 -19.96 0.99
CA THR A 98 12.87 -19.17 1.12
C THR A 98 12.92 -18.02 0.12
N LEU A 99 13.74 -17.00 0.43
CA LEU A 99 13.98 -15.87 -0.47
C LEU A 99 14.55 -16.33 -1.82
N SER A 100 15.47 -17.30 -1.83
CA SER A 100 16.11 -17.77 -3.07
C SER A 100 15.13 -18.51 -3.99
N GLU A 101 14.27 -19.34 -3.40
CA GLU A 101 13.19 -20.03 -4.13
C GLU A 101 12.23 -19.01 -4.70
N ALA A 102 11.76 -18.04 -3.90
CA ALA A 102 10.85 -17.02 -4.40
C ALA A 102 11.43 -16.18 -5.53
N GLN A 103 12.70 -15.81 -5.45
CA GLN A 103 13.38 -15.10 -6.54
C GLN A 103 13.46 -15.93 -7.82
N THR A 104 13.66 -17.24 -7.71
CA THR A 104 13.73 -18.16 -8.85
C THR A 104 12.34 -18.39 -9.45
N SER A 105 11.35 -18.65 -8.60
CA SER A 105 9.94 -18.83 -8.96
C SER A 105 9.40 -17.59 -9.68
N VAL A 106 9.60 -16.39 -9.13
CA VAL A 106 9.13 -15.14 -9.75
C VAL A 106 9.80 -14.88 -11.09
N LYS A 107 11.12 -15.10 -11.23
CA LYS A 107 11.79 -14.96 -12.54
C LYS A 107 11.22 -15.93 -13.59
N THR A 108 11.01 -17.18 -13.20
CA THR A 108 10.40 -18.19 -14.07
C THR A 108 8.99 -17.75 -14.49
N LEU A 109 8.19 -17.22 -13.56
CA LEU A 109 6.86 -16.70 -13.85
C LEU A 109 6.89 -15.49 -14.78
N LEU A 110 7.82 -14.56 -14.58
CA LEU A 110 7.99 -13.40 -15.47
C LEU A 110 8.32 -13.79 -16.91
N GLU A 111 8.99 -14.92 -17.12
CA GLU A 111 9.32 -15.46 -18.45
C GLU A 111 8.22 -16.40 -19.01
N SER A 112 7.26 -16.80 -18.18
CA SER A 112 6.18 -17.72 -18.54
C SER A 112 5.05 -17.00 -19.26
N ARG A 113 4.52 -17.63 -20.32
CA ARG A 113 3.30 -17.18 -21.02
C ARG A 113 2.07 -17.10 -20.08
N PHE A 114 2.03 -17.94 -19.04
CA PHE A 114 0.93 -18.00 -18.09
C PHE A 114 1.29 -17.36 -16.74
N GLY A 115 2.45 -16.71 -16.62
CA GLY A 115 2.99 -16.27 -15.34
C GLY A 115 2.12 -15.30 -14.56
N VAL A 116 1.37 -14.42 -15.25
CA VAL A 116 0.40 -13.51 -14.63
C VAL A 116 -0.74 -14.30 -13.99
N GLN A 117 -1.32 -15.27 -14.70
CA GLN A 117 -2.40 -16.10 -14.19
C GLN A 117 -1.92 -16.98 -13.02
N ASP A 118 -0.76 -17.60 -13.17
CA ASP A 118 -0.18 -18.42 -12.10
C ASP A 118 0.14 -17.58 -10.85
N MET A 119 0.56 -16.31 -11.03
CA MET A 119 0.78 -15.39 -9.92
C MET A 119 -0.53 -14.94 -9.25
N GLU A 120 -1.59 -14.70 -10.03
CA GLU A 120 -2.93 -14.44 -9.50
C GLU A 120 -3.41 -15.59 -8.61
N ASP A 121 -3.25 -16.84 -9.07
CA ASP A 121 -3.61 -18.02 -8.28
C ASP A 121 -2.77 -18.13 -6.99
N VAL A 122 -1.46 -17.86 -7.08
CA VAL A 122 -0.56 -17.79 -5.92
C VAL A 122 -0.99 -16.71 -4.92
N LYS A 123 -1.32 -15.51 -5.41
CA LYS A 123 -1.80 -14.40 -4.59
C LYS A 123 -3.04 -14.82 -3.81
N GLU A 124 -4.04 -15.43 -4.48
CA GLU A 124 -5.26 -15.88 -3.81
C GLU A 124 -5.00 -16.92 -2.72
N GLN A 125 -4.10 -17.88 -2.99
CA GLN A 125 -3.73 -18.92 -2.03
C GLN A 125 -3.09 -18.31 -0.79
N GLU A 126 -2.13 -17.40 -0.98
CA GLU A 126 -1.42 -16.74 0.10
C GLU A 126 -2.31 -15.81 0.93
N ILE A 127 -3.19 -15.04 0.28
CA ILE A 127 -4.20 -14.23 0.98
C ILE A 127 -5.11 -15.13 1.81
N THR A 128 -5.61 -16.21 1.24
CA THR A 128 -6.49 -17.16 1.94
C THR A 128 -5.78 -17.79 3.13
N ARG A 129 -4.50 -18.15 2.99
CA ARG A 129 -3.67 -18.72 4.06
C ARG A 129 -3.46 -17.72 5.20
N ILE A 130 -3.13 -16.47 4.90
CA ILE A 130 -2.96 -15.44 5.94
C ILE A 130 -4.31 -15.16 6.62
N GLN A 131 -5.40 -15.07 5.85
CA GLN A 131 -6.74 -14.86 6.40
C GLN A 131 -7.22 -16.01 7.28
N SER A 132 -6.87 -17.26 6.96
CA SER A 132 -7.21 -18.40 7.81
C SER A 132 -6.47 -18.37 9.16
N ILE A 133 -5.22 -17.90 9.17
CA ILE A 133 -4.46 -17.65 10.40
C ILE A 133 -5.10 -16.51 11.21
N LEU A 134 -5.50 -15.42 10.55
CA LEU A 134 -6.23 -14.30 11.17
C LEU A 134 -7.57 -14.71 11.80
N ALA A 135 -8.20 -15.75 11.26
CA ALA A 135 -9.45 -16.33 11.75
C ALA A 135 -9.24 -17.53 12.70
N SER A 136 -8.00 -17.90 13.01
CA SER A 136 -7.70 -19.07 13.84
C SER A 136 -8.12 -18.87 15.30
N PRO A 137 -8.59 -19.93 15.99
CA PRO A 137 -8.94 -19.84 17.42
C PRO A 137 -7.78 -19.39 18.30
N ASP A 138 -6.57 -19.87 18.02
CA ASP A 138 -5.37 -19.55 18.81
C ASP A 138 -5.04 -18.05 18.76
N LEU A 139 -5.08 -17.45 17.56
CA LEU A 139 -4.87 -16.01 17.42
C LEU A 139 -6.05 -15.21 17.96
N ALA A 140 -7.28 -15.69 17.82
CA ALA A 140 -8.46 -15.06 18.40
C ALA A 140 -8.38 -14.99 19.94
N GLU A 141 -7.86 -16.03 20.58
CA GLU A 141 -7.62 -16.03 22.02
C GLU A 141 -6.64 -14.93 22.42
N LEU A 142 -5.50 -14.80 21.73
CA LEU A 142 -4.51 -13.75 21.99
C LEU A 142 -5.09 -12.34 21.79
N LEU A 143 -5.85 -12.14 20.70
CA LEU A 143 -6.48 -10.85 20.37
C LEU A 143 -7.60 -10.45 21.36
N SER A 144 -8.15 -11.42 22.09
CA SER A 144 -9.16 -11.19 23.13
C SER A 144 -8.58 -10.73 24.47
N ARG A 145 -7.25 -10.84 24.66
CA ARG A 145 -6.55 -10.42 25.88
C ARG A 145 -6.28 -8.91 25.86
N GLN A 146 -5.97 -8.32 27.02
CA GLN A 146 -5.49 -6.94 27.07
C GLN A 146 -4.09 -6.85 26.43
N ALA A 147 -3.81 -5.76 25.71
CA ALA A 147 -2.49 -5.53 25.13
C ALA A 147 -1.40 -5.52 26.21
N SER A 148 -0.38 -6.34 26.00
CA SER A 148 0.83 -6.45 26.82
C SER A 148 2.02 -6.75 25.92
N ALA A 149 3.24 -6.48 26.39
CA ALA A 149 4.46 -6.79 25.61
C ALA A 149 4.51 -8.27 25.17
N GLU A 150 4.11 -9.19 26.05
CA GLU A 150 4.04 -10.62 25.73
C GLU A 150 3.00 -10.93 24.64
N THR A 151 1.78 -10.42 24.80
CA THR A 151 0.68 -10.70 23.86
C THR A 151 0.94 -10.08 22.49
N ILE A 152 1.40 -8.82 22.46
CA ILE A 152 1.67 -8.11 21.21
C ILE A 152 2.87 -8.73 20.50
N SER A 153 3.96 -9.05 21.22
CA SER A 153 5.11 -9.73 20.63
C SER A 153 4.74 -11.08 20.02
N ALA A 154 3.93 -11.90 20.73
CA ALA A 154 3.45 -13.18 20.21
C ALA A 154 2.59 -13.02 18.96
N ILE A 155 1.64 -12.07 18.95
CA ILE A 155 0.80 -11.78 17.78
C ILE A 155 1.67 -11.34 16.59
N THR A 156 2.58 -10.39 16.81
CA THR A 156 3.50 -9.87 15.79
C THR A 156 4.30 -11.02 15.16
N GLN A 157 4.88 -11.91 15.98
CA GLN A 157 5.65 -13.06 15.49
C GLN A 157 4.81 -14.04 14.66
N ILE A 158 3.56 -14.31 15.06
CA ILE A 158 2.63 -15.16 14.30
C ILE A 158 2.37 -14.52 12.93
N LEU A 159 2.05 -13.22 12.90
CA LEU A 159 1.74 -12.50 11.67
C LEU A 159 2.95 -12.41 10.74
N GLU A 160 4.15 -12.20 11.26
CA GLU A 160 5.39 -12.16 10.48
C GLU A 160 5.73 -13.50 9.87
N THR A 161 5.63 -14.57 10.67
CA THR A 161 5.85 -15.94 10.19
C THR A 161 4.84 -16.27 9.10
N ALA A 162 3.57 -15.93 9.32
CA ALA A 162 2.51 -16.12 8.34
C ALA A 162 2.75 -15.31 7.07
N THR A 163 3.30 -14.10 7.13
CA THR A 163 3.44 -13.20 5.96
C THR A 163 4.76 -13.41 5.22
N THR A 164 5.73 -14.10 5.82
CA THR A 164 7.10 -14.27 5.27
C THR A 164 7.14 -14.78 3.82
N PRO A 165 6.37 -15.82 3.41
CA PRO A 165 6.42 -16.26 2.01
C PRO A 165 5.95 -15.18 1.03
N SER A 166 4.84 -14.50 1.35
CA SER A 166 4.35 -13.35 0.57
C SER A 166 5.37 -12.21 0.53
N MET A 167 6.10 -11.94 1.62
CA MET A 167 7.20 -10.97 1.62
C MET A 167 8.28 -11.35 0.60
N TYR A 168 8.71 -12.60 0.56
CA TYR A 168 9.72 -13.04 -0.42
C TYR A 168 9.25 -12.87 -1.86
N VAL A 169 7.98 -13.17 -2.15
CA VAL A 169 7.38 -12.96 -3.47
C VAL A 169 7.37 -11.49 -3.86
N LEU A 170 6.81 -10.62 -3.02
CA LEU A 170 6.71 -9.19 -3.34
C LEU A 170 8.09 -8.51 -3.42
N ALA A 171 9.07 -8.97 -2.63
CA ALA A 171 10.44 -8.52 -2.76
C ALA A 171 11.02 -8.89 -4.14
N ALA A 172 10.78 -10.12 -4.60
CA ALA A 172 11.23 -10.58 -5.90
C ALA A 172 10.51 -9.86 -7.04
N ILE A 173 9.20 -9.62 -6.94
CA ILE A 173 8.43 -8.84 -7.93
C ILE A 173 8.98 -7.41 -7.99
N GLY A 174 9.04 -6.70 -6.86
CA GLY A 174 9.56 -5.33 -6.79
C GLY A 174 10.99 -5.22 -7.32
N ARG A 175 11.79 -6.27 -7.25
CA ARG A 175 13.14 -6.31 -7.81
C ARG A 175 13.17 -6.62 -9.30
N TYR A 176 12.42 -7.62 -9.77
CA TYR A 176 12.61 -8.22 -11.10
C TYR A 176 11.50 -7.89 -12.11
N ALA A 177 10.25 -7.75 -11.67
CA ALA A 177 9.11 -7.51 -12.57
C ALA A 177 9.15 -6.15 -13.25
N ASP A 178 8.65 -6.06 -14.48
CA ASP A 178 8.53 -4.80 -15.20
C ASP A 178 7.48 -3.91 -14.53
N ASP A 179 7.88 -2.71 -14.10
CA ASP A 179 6.99 -1.77 -13.44
C ASP A 179 6.16 -0.94 -14.44
N THR A 180 6.22 -1.26 -15.73
CA THR A 180 5.30 -0.77 -16.76
C THR A 180 4.17 -1.74 -17.07
N SER A 181 4.23 -3.00 -16.60
CA SER A 181 3.14 -3.96 -16.76
C SER A 181 2.04 -3.68 -15.75
N LEU A 182 0.86 -3.32 -16.27
CA LEU A 182 -0.32 -3.03 -15.47
C LEU A 182 -0.78 -4.24 -14.67
N GLU A 183 -0.60 -5.45 -15.20
CA GLU A 183 -0.97 -6.70 -14.54
C GLU A 183 -0.14 -6.94 -13.28
N TRP A 184 1.17 -6.77 -13.36
CA TRP A 184 2.05 -6.95 -12.19
C TRP A 184 1.84 -5.85 -11.14
N LEU A 185 1.60 -4.62 -11.59
CA LEU A 185 1.20 -3.52 -10.71
C LEU A 185 -0.10 -3.89 -9.97
N ASP A 186 -1.14 -4.31 -10.70
CA ASP A 186 -2.44 -4.65 -10.14
C ASP A 186 -2.36 -5.83 -9.15
N ILE A 187 -1.66 -6.91 -9.52
CA ILE A 187 -1.44 -8.07 -8.64
C ILE A 187 -0.88 -7.62 -7.28
N THR A 188 0.21 -6.85 -7.29
CA THR A 188 0.88 -6.44 -6.04
C THR A 188 0.05 -5.45 -5.24
N GLY A 189 -0.62 -4.53 -5.93
CA GLY A 189 -1.51 -3.56 -5.33
C GLY A 189 -2.71 -4.22 -4.64
N ASP A 190 -3.39 -5.14 -5.33
CA ASP A 190 -4.54 -5.89 -4.80
C ASP A 190 -4.15 -6.77 -3.62
N TRP A 191 -2.98 -7.41 -3.70
CA TRP A 191 -2.46 -8.23 -2.61
C TRP A 191 -2.27 -7.43 -1.32
N ILE A 192 -1.64 -6.25 -1.42
CA ILE A 192 -1.48 -5.35 -0.28
C ILE A 192 -2.84 -4.84 0.18
N GLU A 193 -3.69 -4.37 -0.73
CA GLU A 193 -5.00 -3.80 -0.43
C GLU A 193 -5.88 -4.75 0.37
N ARG A 194 -5.98 -6.02 -0.05
CA ARG A 194 -6.84 -7.02 0.59
C ARG A 194 -6.35 -7.44 1.98
N LEU A 195 -5.04 -7.46 2.21
CA LEU A 195 -4.45 -7.69 3.54
C LEU A 195 -4.42 -6.43 4.42
N SER A 196 -4.71 -5.28 3.83
CA SER A 196 -4.82 -3.98 4.51
C SER A 196 -6.25 -3.60 4.87
N THR A 197 -7.24 -4.25 4.25
CA THR A 197 -8.65 -3.94 4.45
C THR A 197 -9.12 -4.44 5.82
N ARG A 198 -9.38 -3.48 6.72
CA ARG A 198 -9.81 -3.77 8.09
C ARG A 198 -11.25 -4.26 8.14
N LYS A 199 -11.46 -5.42 8.76
CA LYS A 199 -12.78 -5.88 9.21
C LYS A 199 -13.00 -5.41 10.64
N VAL A 200 -14.03 -4.59 10.85
CA VAL A 200 -14.39 -4.13 12.20
C VAL A 200 -15.19 -5.21 12.88
N GLU A 201 -14.59 -5.83 13.88
CA GLU A 201 -15.20 -6.85 14.73
C GLU A 201 -15.34 -6.33 16.17
N GLY A 202 -16.11 -7.03 17.00
CA GLY A 202 -16.18 -6.74 18.43
C GLY A 202 -14.83 -7.00 19.13
N GLY A 203 -14.65 -6.46 20.33
CA GLY A 203 -13.42 -6.63 21.11
C GLY A 203 -12.58 -5.35 21.20
N TYR A 204 -11.29 -5.50 21.51
CA TYR A 204 -10.39 -4.36 21.64
C TYR A 204 -10.11 -3.71 20.29
N LYS A 205 -10.13 -2.37 20.24
CA LYS A 205 -9.84 -1.63 18.99
C LYS A 205 -8.50 -2.03 18.39
N TRP A 206 -7.43 -2.05 19.20
CA TRP A 206 -6.08 -2.38 18.71
C TRP A 206 -6.02 -3.74 18.00
N ALA A 207 -6.82 -4.71 18.42
CA ALA A 207 -6.88 -6.04 17.79
C ALA A 207 -7.36 -5.96 16.35
N ASN A 208 -8.32 -5.08 16.03
CA ASN A 208 -8.76 -4.85 14.66
C ASN A 208 -7.69 -4.16 13.80
N TYR A 209 -6.87 -3.30 14.41
CA TYR A 209 -5.82 -2.57 13.70
C TYR A 209 -4.60 -3.45 13.42
N ILE A 210 -4.13 -4.23 14.39
CA ILE A 210 -2.94 -5.09 14.21
C ILE A 210 -3.17 -6.20 13.18
N LYS A 211 -4.42 -6.60 12.92
CA LYS A 211 -4.77 -7.54 11.82
C LYS A 211 -4.37 -7.04 10.42
N THR A 212 -4.12 -5.73 10.25
CA THR A 212 -3.63 -5.14 9.00
C THR A 212 -2.10 -5.13 8.89
N TYR A 213 -1.39 -5.63 9.91
CA TYR A 213 0.07 -5.72 9.91
C TYR A 213 0.66 -6.52 8.74
N PRO A 214 0.05 -7.62 8.25
CA PRO A 214 0.49 -8.27 7.03
C PRO A 214 0.55 -7.31 5.82
N GLY A 215 -0.45 -6.44 5.65
CA GLY A 215 -0.46 -5.41 4.60
C GLY A 215 0.69 -4.42 4.74
N LEU A 216 1.01 -3.99 5.97
CA LEU A 216 2.16 -3.13 6.26
C LEU A 216 3.49 -3.81 5.92
N LEU A 217 3.68 -5.09 6.30
CA LEU A 217 4.88 -5.87 5.97
C LEU A 217 5.06 -5.98 4.45
N LEU A 218 3.98 -6.21 3.72
CA LEU A 218 4.01 -6.29 2.25
C LEU A 218 4.31 -4.93 1.60
N LEU A 219 3.74 -3.83 2.10
CA LEU A 219 4.07 -2.47 1.66
C LEU A 219 5.57 -2.18 1.82
N TYR A 220 6.13 -2.43 3.01
CA TYR A 220 7.56 -2.20 3.26
C TYR A 220 8.44 -3.09 2.39
N THR A 221 8.06 -4.35 2.21
CA THR A 221 8.83 -5.32 1.44
C THR A 221 8.87 -4.98 -0.05
N LEU A 222 7.70 -4.73 -0.65
CA LEU A 222 7.60 -4.31 -2.04
C LEU A 222 8.28 -2.95 -2.22
N GLY A 223 7.99 -2.00 -1.34
CA GLY A 223 8.47 -0.64 -1.43
C GLY A 223 9.99 -0.52 -1.37
N LEU A 224 10.64 -1.21 -0.44
CA LEU A 224 12.10 -1.23 -0.36
C LEU A 224 12.73 -1.88 -1.60
N SER A 225 12.18 -3.01 -2.03
CA SER A 225 12.71 -3.76 -3.18
C SER A 225 12.56 -2.97 -4.48
N ALA A 226 11.38 -2.39 -4.69
CA ALA A 226 11.04 -1.55 -5.84
C ALA A 226 11.84 -0.25 -5.85
N LEU A 227 11.92 0.45 -4.71
CA LEU A 227 12.70 1.68 -4.60
C LEU A 227 14.17 1.43 -4.97
N ARG A 228 14.80 0.39 -4.42
CA ARG A 228 16.19 0.03 -4.73
C ARG A 228 16.40 -0.41 -6.17
N ALA A 229 15.37 -1.00 -6.79
CA ALA A 229 15.36 -1.35 -8.20
C ALA A 229 15.00 -0.16 -9.11
N SER A 230 14.74 1.03 -8.55
CA SER A 230 14.22 2.22 -9.25
C SER A 230 12.91 1.98 -10.01
N LYS A 231 12.04 1.15 -9.44
CA LYS A 231 10.76 0.74 -10.00
C LYS A 231 9.60 1.45 -9.29
N MET A 232 9.55 2.76 -9.43
CA MET A 232 8.66 3.61 -8.63
C MET A 232 7.18 3.43 -8.95
N ASN A 233 6.84 2.85 -10.10
CA ASN A 233 5.43 2.64 -10.46
C ASN A 233 4.74 1.67 -9.51
N PHE A 234 5.44 0.68 -8.93
CA PHE A 234 4.87 -0.17 -7.87
C PHE A 234 4.46 0.64 -6.64
N LEU A 235 5.28 1.61 -6.25
CA LEU A 235 4.94 2.50 -5.13
C LEU A 235 3.81 3.46 -5.49
N GLN A 236 3.78 3.96 -6.73
CA GLN A 236 2.70 4.79 -7.23
C GLN A 236 1.37 4.05 -7.23
N GLU A 237 1.36 2.81 -7.70
CA GLU A 237 0.20 1.93 -7.72
C GLU A 237 -0.37 1.78 -6.31
N VAL A 238 0.44 1.31 -5.36
CA VAL A 238 -0.01 1.11 -3.96
C VAL A 238 -0.43 2.43 -3.31
N ALA A 239 0.28 3.53 -3.58
CA ALA A 239 -0.10 4.83 -3.04
C ALA A 239 -1.43 5.35 -3.61
N SER A 240 -1.76 5.01 -4.85
CA SER A 240 -2.99 5.48 -5.51
C SER A 240 -4.25 4.75 -5.05
N ARG A 241 -4.09 3.55 -4.47
CA ARG A 241 -5.20 2.71 -4.02
C ARG A 241 -5.96 3.30 -2.84
N GLN A 242 -7.21 2.90 -2.76
CA GLN A 242 -8.13 3.27 -1.69
C GLN A 242 -8.78 2.02 -1.13
N VAL A 243 -9.01 2.03 0.18
CA VAL A 243 -9.73 0.96 0.88
C VAL A 243 -10.98 1.53 1.52
N TYR A 244 -12.06 0.76 1.45
CA TYR A 244 -13.30 1.13 2.12
C TYR A 244 -13.18 0.93 3.62
N SER A 245 -13.35 2.02 4.38
CA SER A 245 -13.38 1.98 5.84
C SER A 245 -14.82 1.88 6.33
N SER A 246 -15.20 0.73 6.88
CA SER A 246 -16.52 0.52 7.47
C SER A 246 -16.77 1.36 8.72
N GLU A 247 -15.73 1.66 9.51
CA GLU A 247 -15.79 2.52 10.70
C GLU A 247 -16.30 3.94 10.37
N TYR A 248 -15.89 4.46 9.22
CA TYR A 248 -16.19 5.83 8.81
C TYR A 248 -17.14 5.92 7.59
N ASN A 249 -17.51 4.78 7.00
CA ASN A 249 -18.41 4.66 5.84
C ASN A 249 -17.96 5.52 4.63
N TRP A 250 -16.67 5.42 4.29
CA TRP A 250 -16.04 6.09 3.14
C TRP A 250 -14.72 5.41 2.76
N GLU A 251 -14.27 5.68 1.53
CA GLU A 251 -12.95 5.29 1.03
C GLU A 251 -11.86 6.15 1.67
N ARG A 252 -10.78 5.51 2.11
CA ARG A 252 -9.56 6.17 2.57
C ARG A 252 -8.38 5.72 1.72
N PRO A 253 -7.34 6.54 1.54
CA PRO A 253 -6.10 6.10 0.90
C PRO A 253 -5.55 4.84 1.59
N LEU A 254 -5.01 3.91 0.81
CA LEU A 254 -4.45 2.66 1.34
C LEU A 254 -3.34 2.94 2.36
N LEU A 255 -2.41 3.84 2.04
CA LEU A 255 -1.29 4.22 2.92
C LEU A 255 -1.74 4.73 4.30
N ASP A 256 -2.91 5.37 4.37
CA ASP A 256 -3.51 5.84 5.63
C ASP A 256 -4.00 4.67 6.49
N THR A 257 -4.49 3.59 5.86
CA THR A 257 -5.04 2.45 6.59
C THR A 257 -3.97 1.55 7.18
N ILE A 258 -2.82 1.47 6.50
CA ILE A 258 -1.63 0.72 6.94
C ILE A 258 -0.50 1.63 7.42
N ASP A 259 -0.77 2.87 7.80
CA ASP A 259 0.22 3.71 8.50
C ASP A 259 0.65 2.99 9.80
N PRO A 260 1.95 2.91 10.11
CA PRO A 260 2.47 2.27 11.33
C PRO A 260 1.75 2.69 12.62
N ARG A 261 1.34 3.96 12.74
CA ARG A 261 0.62 4.49 13.92
C ARG A 261 -0.80 3.96 14.03
N TYR A 262 -1.41 3.63 12.89
CA TYR A 262 -2.70 2.98 12.88
C TYR A 262 -2.53 1.48 13.10
N VAL A 263 -1.66 0.78 12.36
CA VAL A 263 -1.47 -0.67 12.53
C VAL A 263 -1.15 -1.03 13.98
N PHE A 264 -0.24 -0.30 14.61
CA PHE A 264 0.09 -0.42 16.03
C PHE A 264 -0.63 0.66 16.85
N TYR A 265 -1.96 0.68 16.75
CA TYR A 265 -2.85 1.69 17.32
C TYR A 265 -2.56 1.99 18.80
N ASP A 266 -2.63 3.28 19.16
CA ASP A 266 -2.40 3.80 20.51
C ASP A 266 -0.96 3.53 21.00
N SER A 267 -0.77 2.91 22.16
CA SER A 267 0.55 2.64 22.75
C SER A 267 1.13 1.27 22.37
N VAL A 268 0.44 0.52 21.49
CA VAL A 268 0.79 -0.86 21.14
C VAL A 268 2.15 -0.96 20.45
N SER A 269 2.59 0.08 19.74
CA SER A 269 3.92 0.08 19.12
C SER A 269 5.05 -0.07 20.14
N GLY A 270 4.88 0.45 21.37
CA GLY A 270 5.87 0.29 22.44
C GLY A 270 5.91 -1.11 23.05
N MET A 271 4.94 -1.96 22.71
CA MET A 271 4.78 -3.33 23.24
C MET A 271 5.22 -4.41 22.25
N ILE A 272 5.75 -4.03 21.07
CA ILE A 272 6.22 -4.99 20.07
C ILE A 272 7.31 -5.91 20.65
N GLU A 273 8.22 -5.32 21.43
CA GLU A 273 9.28 -6.02 22.14
C GLU A 273 9.50 -5.37 23.52
N PRO A 274 9.91 -6.14 24.55
CA PRO A 274 10.25 -5.57 25.84
C PRO A 274 11.32 -4.47 25.74
N GLY A 275 11.03 -3.28 26.30
CA GLY A 275 11.93 -2.13 26.27
C GLY A 275 11.69 -1.17 25.10
N PHE A 276 10.73 -1.44 24.22
CA PHE A 276 10.36 -0.56 23.11
C PHE A 276 9.53 0.65 23.55
N GLU A 277 8.99 0.66 24.78
CA GLU A 277 8.18 1.75 25.33
C GLU A 277 8.96 3.08 25.43
N ARG A 278 10.29 3.01 25.41
CA ARG A 278 11.20 4.17 25.49
C ARG A 278 11.89 4.49 24.16
N ARG A 279 11.60 3.74 23.09
CA ARG A 279 12.19 3.95 21.76
C ARG A 279 11.51 5.11 21.06
N PHE A 280 12.27 5.82 20.22
CA PHE A 280 11.75 6.96 19.46
C PHE A 280 10.86 6.53 18.28
N ALA A 281 11.24 5.46 17.59
CA ALA A 281 10.46 4.89 16.49
C ALA A 281 10.34 3.37 16.68
N PRO A 282 9.53 2.89 17.65
CA PRO A 282 9.44 1.47 17.98
C PRO A 282 9.13 0.57 16.77
N VAL A 283 8.24 1.01 15.88
CA VAL A 283 7.89 0.23 14.68
C VAL A 283 9.05 0.17 13.68
N SER A 284 9.70 1.30 13.38
CA SER A 284 10.91 1.31 12.53
C SER A 284 12.05 0.48 13.13
N ASP A 285 12.27 0.56 14.44
CA ASP A 285 13.30 -0.18 15.17
C ASP A 285 13.07 -1.70 15.13
N HIS A 286 11.81 -2.12 14.98
CA HIS A 286 11.45 -3.52 14.79
C HIS A 286 11.53 -3.96 13.32
N LEU A 287 10.93 -3.17 12.41
CA LEU A 287 10.86 -3.52 10.99
C LEU A 287 12.22 -3.52 10.30
N ALA A 288 13.11 -2.59 10.66
CA ALA A 288 14.44 -2.50 10.03
C ALA A 288 15.24 -3.80 10.17
N PRO A 289 15.50 -4.36 11.38
CA PRO A 289 16.23 -5.62 11.52
C PRO A 289 15.46 -6.83 10.97
N LEU A 290 14.13 -6.87 11.13
CA LEU A 290 13.28 -7.93 10.58
C LEU A 290 13.48 -8.04 9.06
N LEU A 291 13.23 -6.96 8.33
CA LEU A 291 13.32 -6.93 6.87
C LEU A 291 14.76 -7.11 6.38
N LYS A 292 15.76 -6.58 7.08
CA LYS A 292 17.17 -6.82 6.75
C LYS A 292 17.50 -8.31 6.82
N SER A 293 17.14 -8.97 7.93
CA SER A 293 17.47 -10.39 8.14
C SER A 293 16.80 -11.30 7.11
N LYS A 294 15.57 -10.97 6.71
CA LYS A 294 14.76 -11.78 5.77
C LYS A 294 15.12 -11.52 4.31
N LEU A 295 15.34 -10.27 3.93
CA LEU A 295 15.42 -9.86 2.51
C LEU A 295 16.83 -9.48 2.07
N TYR A 296 17.68 -9.02 3.00
CA TYR A 296 19.01 -8.49 2.72
C TYR A 296 20.08 -9.01 3.71
N PRO A 297 20.17 -10.33 3.96
CA PRO A 297 21.05 -10.86 5.02
C PRO A 297 22.52 -10.54 4.80
N ASN A 298 22.95 -10.49 3.54
CA ASN A 298 24.34 -10.25 3.13
C ASN A 298 24.68 -8.78 2.92
N GLU A 299 23.73 -7.85 3.09
CA GLU A 299 23.98 -6.43 2.89
C GLU A 299 24.57 -5.78 4.14
N GLU A 300 25.51 -4.85 3.92
CA GLU A 300 26.04 -3.99 4.97
C GLU A 300 24.90 -3.20 5.63
N GLU A 301 24.91 -3.16 6.97
CA GLU A 301 23.85 -2.51 7.73
C GLU A 301 23.68 -1.03 7.38
N ALA A 302 24.76 -0.26 7.31
CA ALA A 302 24.70 1.17 6.98
C ALA A 302 24.01 1.42 5.63
N ARG A 303 24.39 0.65 4.60
CA ARG A 303 23.79 0.75 3.27
C ARG A 303 22.32 0.35 3.26
N TYR A 304 21.94 -0.68 4.01
CA TYR A 304 20.54 -1.07 4.14
C TYR A 304 19.71 0.03 4.81
N LEU A 305 20.23 0.60 5.92
CA LEU A 305 19.52 1.64 6.67
C LEU A 305 19.33 2.92 5.85
N ASP A 306 20.27 3.29 4.98
CA ASP A 306 20.10 4.40 4.03
C ASP A 306 18.82 4.25 3.19
N TRP A 307 18.59 3.06 2.63
CA TRP A 307 17.40 2.79 1.83
C TRP A 307 16.13 2.64 2.66
N PHE A 308 16.24 2.03 3.85
CA PHE A 308 15.13 1.88 4.78
C PHE A 308 14.58 3.25 5.21
N ASP A 309 15.45 4.12 5.71
CA ASP A 309 15.08 5.45 6.17
C ASP A 309 14.60 6.34 5.03
N PHE A 310 15.22 6.22 3.85
CA PHE A 310 14.77 6.98 2.69
C PHE A 310 13.38 6.52 2.21
N PHE A 311 13.09 5.22 2.27
CA PHE A 311 11.75 4.72 1.98
C PHE A 311 10.71 5.23 2.98
N GLU A 312 10.99 5.20 4.28
CA GLU A 312 10.08 5.75 5.30
C GLU A 312 9.88 7.25 5.13
N PHE A 313 10.93 8.00 4.75
CA PHE A 313 10.81 9.40 4.37
C PHE A 313 9.83 9.58 3.20
N LEU A 314 9.94 8.80 2.13
CA LEU A 314 9.03 8.87 0.98
C LEU A 314 7.58 8.55 1.36
N LEU A 315 7.34 7.56 2.23
CA LEU A 315 5.99 7.25 2.73
C LEU A 315 5.42 8.41 3.56
N SER A 316 6.22 8.93 4.50
CA SER A 316 5.87 10.09 5.33
C SER A 316 5.51 11.30 4.45
N PHE A 317 6.31 11.54 3.42
CA PHE A 317 6.16 12.64 2.49
C PHE A 317 4.91 12.48 1.60
N LYS A 318 4.65 11.26 1.11
CA LYS A 318 3.46 10.93 0.32
C LYS A 318 2.17 11.03 1.15
N ALA A 319 2.20 10.61 2.41
CA ALA A 319 1.06 10.73 3.32
C ALA A 319 0.63 12.20 3.50
N VAL A 320 1.59 13.13 3.61
CA VAL A 320 1.29 14.57 3.67
C VAL A 320 0.63 15.06 2.38
N GLN A 321 1.12 14.62 1.21
CA GLN A 321 0.50 14.97 -0.08
C GLN A 321 -0.97 14.52 -0.15
N GLN A 322 -1.30 13.35 0.39
CA GLN A 322 -2.62 12.74 0.23
C GLN A 322 -3.64 13.15 1.28
N LEU A 323 -3.20 13.38 2.52
CA LEU A 323 -4.09 13.51 3.68
C LEU A 323 -4.04 14.88 4.34
N GLU A 324 -3.03 15.71 4.01
CA GLU A 324 -2.71 16.96 4.72
C GLU A 324 -2.66 16.81 6.26
N SER A 325 -2.43 15.59 6.74
CA SER A 325 -2.47 15.22 8.15
C SER A 325 -1.07 14.97 8.69
N HIS A 326 -0.97 14.73 10.00
CA HIS A 326 0.30 14.37 10.62
C HIS A 326 0.72 13.00 10.06
N PRO A 327 1.89 12.84 9.43
CA PRO A 327 2.36 11.56 8.91
C PRO A 327 3.03 10.72 10.01
N TYR A 328 3.34 9.46 9.71
CA TYR A 328 4.31 8.70 10.50
C TYR A 328 5.71 9.25 10.25
N PHE A 329 6.42 9.56 11.32
CA PHE A 329 7.82 9.96 11.31
C PHE A 329 8.65 8.78 11.83
N GLY A 330 9.22 8.01 10.91
CA GLY A 330 10.01 6.82 11.22
C GLY A 330 11.43 7.12 11.73
N SER A 331 12.35 6.16 11.58
CA SER A 331 13.69 6.26 12.15
C SER A 331 14.57 7.34 11.51
N PHE A 332 14.29 7.73 10.26
CA PHE A 332 15.04 8.77 9.53
C PHE A 332 15.09 10.14 10.22
N THR A 333 14.19 10.40 11.18
CA THR A 333 14.14 11.67 11.91
C THR A 333 15.27 11.80 12.94
N TRP A 334 15.59 10.71 13.63
CA TRP A 334 16.58 10.67 14.71
C TRP A 334 17.86 9.91 14.34
N ARG A 335 17.83 8.99 13.37
CA ARG A 335 19.03 8.34 12.82
C ARG A 335 19.78 9.34 11.93
N TRP A 336 20.90 9.86 12.43
CA TRP A 336 21.63 10.95 11.77
C TRP A 336 22.56 10.44 10.66
N GLU A 337 22.94 9.17 10.74
CA GLU A 337 23.83 8.47 9.83
C GLU A 337 23.28 8.43 8.39
N THR A 338 21.95 8.32 8.25
CA THR A 338 21.26 8.19 6.94
C THR A 338 20.88 9.54 6.32
N LYS A 339 21.01 10.66 7.07
CA LYS A 339 20.57 11.99 6.62
C LYS A 339 21.29 12.45 5.36
N ARG A 340 22.59 12.16 5.25
CA ARG A 340 23.38 12.50 4.06
C ARG A 340 22.79 11.85 2.80
N PHE A 341 22.39 10.58 2.92
CA PHE A 341 21.76 9.85 1.82
C PHE A 341 20.40 10.46 1.47
N THR A 342 19.52 10.66 2.45
CA THR A 342 18.21 11.29 2.25
C THR A 342 18.31 12.68 1.62
N PHE A 343 19.23 13.53 2.07
CA PHE A 343 19.47 14.87 1.51
C PHE A 343 19.86 14.79 0.04
N LYS A 344 20.82 13.92 -0.28
CA LYS A 344 21.24 13.68 -1.66
C LYS A 344 20.06 13.26 -2.53
N MET A 345 19.23 12.33 -2.06
CA MET A 345 18.09 11.83 -2.84
C MET A 345 17.01 12.88 -3.08
N ILE A 346 16.68 13.70 -2.08
CA ILE A 346 15.76 14.84 -2.22
C ILE A 346 16.30 15.85 -3.24
N GLN A 347 17.59 16.20 -3.13
CA GLN A 347 18.22 17.16 -4.02
C GLN A 347 18.35 16.62 -5.45
N ASP A 348 18.63 15.33 -5.63
CA ASP A 348 18.62 14.67 -6.93
C ASP A 348 17.21 14.68 -7.55
N ALA A 349 16.16 14.45 -6.76
CA ALA A 349 14.77 14.54 -7.21
C ALA A 349 14.38 15.97 -7.64
N ALA A 350 14.81 16.98 -6.89
CA ALA A 350 14.55 18.39 -7.17
C ALA A 350 15.05 18.86 -8.55
N VAL A 351 16.18 18.29 -9.01
CA VAL A 351 16.77 18.60 -10.32
C VAL A 351 16.62 17.45 -11.33
N GLN A 352 15.78 16.45 -11.02
CA GLN A 352 15.57 15.24 -11.82
C GLN A 352 16.87 14.54 -12.26
N GLN A 353 17.90 14.59 -11.42
CA GLN A 353 19.22 14.08 -11.74
C GLN A 353 19.34 12.60 -11.37
N GLY A 354 19.89 11.83 -12.31
CA GLY A 354 20.15 10.41 -12.12
C GLY A 354 18.89 9.54 -12.15
N ARG A 355 19.10 8.23 -12.01
CA ARG A 355 18.04 7.21 -12.18
C ARG A 355 16.84 7.42 -11.25
N TYR A 356 17.07 7.86 -10.02
CA TYR A 356 16.02 8.02 -9.02
C TYR A 356 15.36 9.40 -9.06
N GLY A 357 16.07 10.44 -9.53
CA GLY A 357 15.60 11.82 -9.41
C GLY A 357 14.29 12.05 -10.16
N ALA A 358 14.25 11.65 -11.44
CA ALA A 358 13.03 11.73 -12.26
C ALA A 358 11.90 10.89 -11.67
N ALA A 359 12.17 9.62 -11.36
CA ALA A 359 11.16 8.69 -10.83
C ALA A 359 10.54 9.14 -9.49
N ILE A 360 11.35 9.73 -8.59
CA ILE A 360 10.85 10.31 -7.35
C ILE A 360 10.01 11.55 -7.65
N SER A 361 10.47 12.45 -8.52
CA SER A 361 9.69 13.64 -8.90
C SER A 361 8.32 13.24 -9.47
N ASP A 362 8.29 12.27 -10.40
CA ASP A 362 7.07 11.76 -11.02
C ASP A 362 6.12 11.11 -10.01
N PHE A 363 6.65 10.39 -9.01
CA PHE A 363 5.85 9.83 -7.90
C PHE A 363 5.07 10.90 -7.12
N PHE A 364 5.52 12.15 -7.11
CA PHE A 364 4.83 13.30 -6.50
C PHE A 364 4.07 14.18 -7.50
N GLY A 365 3.90 13.76 -8.76
CA GLY A 365 3.24 14.57 -9.78
C GLY A 365 4.17 15.60 -10.45
N GLY A 366 5.46 15.28 -10.53
CA GLY A 366 6.50 16.14 -11.09
C GLY A 366 7.00 17.20 -10.11
N ASN A 367 7.85 18.11 -10.60
CA ASN A 367 8.55 19.10 -9.76
C ASN A 367 7.59 20.00 -8.97
N ALA A 368 6.47 20.40 -9.57
CA ALA A 368 5.49 21.26 -8.90
C ALA A 368 4.85 20.55 -7.70
N GLY A 369 4.41 19.30 -7.88
CA GLY A 369 3.83 18.52 -6.79
C GLY A 369 4.85 18.16 -5.70
N LEU A 370 6.10 17.91 -6.08
CA LEU A 370 7.21 17.72 -5.14
C LEU A 370 7.44 18.97 -4.27
N GLU A 371 7.50 20.16 -4.89
CA GLU A 371 7.71 21.44 -4.21
C GLU A 371 6.55 21.81 -3.28
N GLU A 372 5.31 21.67 -3.74
CA GLU A 372 4.11 21.91 -2.94
C GLU A 372 4.07 20.98 -1.71
N THR A 373 4.35 19.69 -1.93
CA THR A 373 4.39 18.72 -0.83
C THR A 373 5.49 19.08 0.17
N ALA A 374 6.66 19.55 -0.29
CA ALA A 374 7.76 19.97 0.58
C ALA A 374 7.38 21.12 1.52
N VAL A 375 6.68 22.12 1.01
CA VAL A 375 6.20 23.25 1.82
C VAL A 375 5.20 22.76 2.88
N SER A 376 4.25 21.91 2.48
CA SER A 376 3.26 21.33 3.40
C SER A 376 3.90 20.44 4.47
N TYR A 377 4.87 19.62 4.07
CA TYR A 377 5.60 18.73 4.97
C TYR A 377 6.40 19.51 6.01
N ASP A 378 7.16 20.53 5.59
CA ASP A 378 7.95 21.35 6.52
C ASP A 378 7.06 22.11 7.50
N ARG A 379 5.90 22.60 7.05
CA ARG A 379 4.89 23.24 7.91
C ARG A 379 4.38 22.27 8.99
N ILE A 380 3.99 21.05 8.60
CA ILE A 380 3.49 20.04 9.53
C ILE A 380 4.59 19.61 10.50
N ALA A 381 5.78 19.27 10.00
CA ALA A 381 6.92 18.89 10.84
C ALA A 381 7.28 19.99 11.86
N SER A 382 7.16 21.26 11.49
CA SER A 382 7.40 22.38 12.43
C SER A 382 6.36 22.48 13.55
N GLN A 383 5.14 22.00 13.33
CA GLN A 383 4.06 21.99 14.33
C GLN A 383 4.16 20.79 15.27
N SER A 384 4.81 19.71 14.83
CA SER A 384 4.94 18.43 15.54
C SER A 384 6.17 18.31 16.44
N GLN A 385 6.73 19.42 16.96
CA GLN A 385 7.99 19.40 17.74
C GLN A 385 8.00 18.39 18.91
N ARG A 386 6.83 18.13 19.50
CA ARG A 386 6.70 17.17 20.62
C ARG A 386 6.94 15.72 20.19
N ASP A 387 6.67 15.39 18.92
CA ASP A 387 6.77 14.03 18.39
C ASP A 387 8.22 13.61 18.13
N PHE A 388 9.16 14.58 18.05
CA PHE A 388 10.57 14.33 17.79
C PHE A 388 11.44 14.29 19.06
N GLY A 389 10.87 14.58 20.23
CA GLY A 389 11.61 14.64 21.49
C GLY A 389 12.79 15.61 21.45
N ARG A 390 14.02 15.08 21.43
CA ARG A 390 15.27 15.87 21.31
C ARG A 390 15.80 15.95 19.88
N ALA A 391 15.22 15.21 18.94
CA ALA A 391 15.62 15.25 17.54
C ALA A 391 15.05 16.51 16.86
N ASN A 392 15.76 17.01 15.85
CA ASN A 392 15.26 18.12 15.05
C ASN A 392 14.15 17.63 14.12
N PRO A 393 13.02 18.37 14.01
CA PRO A 393 11.99 18.05 13.04
C PRO A 393 12.56 18.06 11.61
N PRO A 394 12.05 17.22 10.70
CA PRO A 394 12.49 17.20 9.30
C PRO A 394 11.87 18.36 8.47
N ASN A 395 11.92 19.59 9.00
CA ASN A 395 11.29 20.77 8.43
C ASN A 395 12.21 21.59 7.50
N TYR A 396 12.99 20.90 6.67
CA TYR A 396 14.01 21.48 5.80
C TYR A 396 13.89 21.04 4.33
N THR A 397 12.87 20.26 3.98
CA THR A 397 12.75 19.62 2.67
C THR A 397 12.61 20.65 1.56
N SER A 398 11.80 21.69 1.77
CA SER A 398 11.60 22.77 0.80
C SER A 398 12.88 23.56 0.56
N HIS A 399 13.69 23.81 1.59
CA HIS A 399 14.98 24.48 1.47
C HIS A 399 16.00 23.64 0.70
N LEU A 400 16.05 22.32 0.93
CA LEU A 400 16.92 21.42 0.15
C LEU A 400 16.58 21.47 -1.35
N ILE A 401 15.29 21.45 -1.70
CA ILE A 401 14.82 21.55 -3.08
C ILE A 401 15.22 22.90 -3.71
N GLN A 402 14.99 24.01 -3.00
CA GLN A 402 15.34 25.35 -3.48
C GLN A 402 16.84 25.50 -3.73
N LEU A 403 17.68 25.02 -2.81
CA LEU A 403 19.13 25.06 -2.96
C LEU A 403 19.59 24.23 -4.15
N ALA A 404 19.07 23.01 -4.31
CA ALA A 404 19.43 22.15 -5.43
C ALA A 404 19.12 22.79 -6.77
N LYS A 405 17.94 23.40 -6.92
CA LYS A 405 17.53 24.13 -8.14
C LYS A 405 18.39 25.37 -8.40
N ALA A 406 18.94 25.99 -7.35
CA ALA A 406 19.91 27.07 -7.44
C ALA A 406 21.36 26.58 -7.71
N GLY A 407 21.55 25.28 -7.98
CA GLY A 407 22.87 24.69 -8.22
C GLY A 407 23.73 24.51 -6.95
N LYS A 408 23.15 24.68 -5.76
CA LYS A 408 23.82 24.51 -4.47
C LYS A 408 23.42 23.18 -3.84
N ARG A 409 24.40 22.41 -3.36
CA ARG A 409 24.14 21.14 -2.68
C ARG A 409 24.69 21.19 -1.26
N VAL A 410 23.93 20.65 -0.31
CA VAL A 410 24.36 20.41 1.07
C VAL A 410 24.36 18.91 1.33
N SER A 411 25.13 18.47 2.32
CA SER A 411 25.31 17.07 2.68
C SER A 411 25.02 16.79 4.15
N SER A 412 24.84 17.86 4.94
CA SER A 412 24.54 17.79 6.37
C SER A 412 23.60 18.90 6.81
N TYR A 413 22.96 18.70 7.97
CA TYR A 413 22.13 19.73 8.60
C TYR A 413 22.95 20.97 9.00
N GLN A 414 24.21 20.79 9.44
CA GLN A 414 25.08 21.91 9.79
C GLN A 414 25.38 22.81 8.58
N GLU A 415 25.67 22.20 7.41
CA GLU A 415 25.86 22.93 6.17
C GLU A 415 24.59 23.69 5.77
N LEU A 416 23.42 23.05 5.89
CA LEU A 416 22.15 23.70 5.63
C LEU A 416 21.93 24.93 6.52
N VAL A 417 22.16 24.81 7.84
CA VAL A 417 22.03 25.95 8.77
C VAL A 417 22.99 27.08 8.40
N ASN A 418 24.25 26.76 8.08
CA ASN A 418 25.25 27.76 7.68
C ASN A 418 24.84 28.52 6.41
N VAL A 419 24.18 27.84 5.47
CA VAL A 419 23.69 28.46 4.22
C VAL A 419 22.47 29.35 4.47
N LEU A 420 21.57 28.95 5.38
CA LEU A 420 20.35 29.71 5.70
C LEU A 420 20.63 30.90 6.63
N GLN A 421 21.68 30.82 7.45
CA GLN A 421 22.10 31.87 8.39
C GLN A 421 23.58 32.19 8.17
N PRO A 422 23.94 32.89 7.08
CA PRO A 422 25.34 33.29 6.87
C PRO A 422 25.78 34.12 8.08
N SER A 423 26.84 33.67 8.76
CA SER A 423 27.41 34.37 9.92
C SER A 423 27.63 35.84 9.55
N LYS A 424 26.93 36.74 10.26
CA LYS A 424 27.03 38.18 10.05
C LYS A 424 28.38 38.72 10.46
#